data_AF-A0A1M5CB74-F1
#
_entry.id   AF-A0A1M5CB74-F1
#
_cell.length_a   1.000
_cell.length_b   1.000
_cell.length_c   1.000
_cell.angle_alpha   90.00
_cell.angle_beta   90.00
_cell.angle_gamma   90.00
#
_symmetry.space_group_name_H-M   'P 1'
#
loop_
_entity.id
_entity.type
_entity.pdbx_description
1 polymer ?
#
loop_
_entity_poly.entity_id
_entity_poly.type
_entity_poly.pdbx_seq_one_letter_code
_entity_poly.pdbx_strand_id
1 'polypeptide(L)'
;MEETMTQKQALTTAQKNMLDFFQTHDVKYVAEDGVYRNLCTGETYTGRAEVGAMLHYIYHVAFDAKADIKNYIIIEDKAQLEAIIRGKHIGEFMGIAPTNKEVSFPVCVSYDLKDGLIKEARIYMASDVLMQQLGSPSAASSQKTTFLVRDIFRLKFGHFREAKKLLDEARSKQMMPEAQNMRILTDFTGDSYRLIMEEGFEHLADYELSLSSSMHEEEWKKWYEEFKPHVESSHREILKQIG
;
A
#
# COMPACT_ATOMS: atom_id res chain seq x y z
N MET A 1 3.51 39.47 22.59
CA MET A 1 3.79 38.83 23.91
C MET A 1 2.65 37.89 24.29
N GLU A 2 1.39 38.30 24.11
CA GLU A 2 0.20 37.47 24.36
C GLU A 2 0.08 36.27 23.39
N GLU A 3 0.21 36.49 22.07
CA GLU A 3 0.22 35.39 21.07
C GLU A 3 1.31 34.34 21.33
N THR A 4 2.51 34.77 21.73
CA THR A 4 3.64 33.89 22.06
C THR A 4 3.38 33.06 23.32
N MET A 5 2.63 33.58 24.29
CA MET A 5 2.24 32.83 25.49
C MET A 5 1.17 31.78 25.16
N THR A 6 0.19 32.12 24.32
CA THR A 6 -0.86 31.20 23.87
C THR A 6 -0.30 30.04 23.05
N GLN A 7 0.64 30.32 22.14
CA GLN A 7 1.28 29.29 21.33
C GLN A 7 2.09 28.29 22.19
N LYS A 8 2.82 28.80 23.19
CA LYS A 8 3.57 27.96 24.13
C LYS A 8 2.64 27.08 24.97
N GLN A 9 1.47 27.57 25.37
CA GLN A 9 0.48 26.80 26.10
C GLN A 9 -0.17 25.71 25.23
N ALA A 10 -0.49 26.02 23.98
CA ALA A 10 -1.01 25.06 23.00
C ALA A 10 0.01 23.92 22.77
N LEU A 11 1.28 24.26 22.55
CA LEU A 11 2.36 23.27 22.40
C LEU A 11 2.48 22.36 23.63
N THR A 12 2.47 22.94 24.82
CA THR A 12 2.59 22.18 26.08
C THR A 12 1.44 21.19 26.25
N THR A 13 0.23 21.60 25.86
CA THR A 13 -0.98 20.76 25.93
C THR A 13 -0.92 19.62 24.92
N ALA A 14 -0.58 19.92 23.66
CA ALA A 14 -0.39 18.93 22.60
C ALA A 14 0.68 17.90 22.98
N GLN A 15 1.84 18.36 23.47
CA GLN A 15 2.93 17.47 23.91
C GLN A 15 2.49 16.51 25.00
N LYS A 16 1.86 17.02 26.06
CA LYS A 16 1.39 16.19 27.16
C LYS A 16 0.37 15.15 26.67
N ASN A 17 -0.67 15.59 25.98
CA ASN A 17 -1.76 14.71 25.54
C ASN A 17 -1.28 13.64 24.57
N MET A 18 -0.43 14.00 23.60
CA MET A 18 0.07 13.05 22.60
C MET A 18 1.03 12.04 23.21
N LEU A 19 1.90 12.44 24.15
CA LEU A 19 2.78 11.50 24.85
C LEU A 19 1.99 10.50 25.69
N ASP A 20 0.96 10.97 26.42
CA ASP A 20 0.07 10.07 27.16
C ASP A 20 -0.70 9.14 26.22
N PHE A 21 -1.21 9.67 25.09
CA PHE A 21 -1.92 8.88 24.09
C PHE A 21 -1.03 7.79 23.48
N PHE A 22 0.21 8.10 23.12
CA PHE A 22 1.12 7.11 22.52
C PHE A 22 1.42 5.92 23.45
N GLN A 23 1.31 6.10 24.76
CA GLN A 23 1.52 5.04 25.74
C GLN A 23 0.24 4.26 26.05
N THR A 24 -0.89 4.95 26.08
CA THR A 24 -2.14 4.40 26.65
C THR A 24 -3.18 4.04 25.61
N HIS A 25 -3.12 4.64 24.42
CA HIS A 25 -4.18 4.62 23.41
C HIS A 25 -5.56 5.07 23.95
N ASP A 26 -5.58 5.85 25.03
CA ASP A 26 -6.81 6.32 25.68
C ASP A 26 -7.54 7.33 24.78
N VAL A 27 -8.75 6.97 24.35
CA VAL A 27 -9.55 7.77 23.42
C VAL A 27 -10.05 9.08 24.01
N LYS A 28 -9.84 9.36 25.30
CA LYS A 28 -10.07 10.71 25.84
C LYS A 28 -9.22 11.78 25.14
N TYR A 29 -8.07 11.40 24.58
CA TYR A 29 -7.20 12.28 23.81
C TYR A 29 -7.61 12.42 22.34
N VAL A 30 -8.68 11.74 21.91
CA VAL A 30 -9.32 11.91 20.60
C VAL A 30 -10.47 12.91 20.75
N ALA A 31 -10.65 13.80 19.77
CA ALA A 31 -11.81 14.67 19.72
C ALA A 31 -13.11 13.86 19.62
N GLU A 32 -14.24 14.40 20.09
CA GLU A 32 -15.52 13.68 20.04
C GLU A 32 -15.91 13.26 18.62
N ASP A 33 -15.57 14.10 17.65
CA ASP A 33 -15.76 13.91 16.21
C ASP A 33 -14.41 13.68 15.49
N GLY A 34 -13.43 13.09 16.18
CA GLY A 34 -12.12 12.73 15.63
C GLY A 34 -12.23 11.61 14.60
N VAL A 35 -11.40 11.63 13.56
CA VAL A 35 -11.47 10.66 12.45
C VAL A 35 -10.13 9.95 12.28
N TYR A 36 -10.14 8.62 12.25
CA TYR A 36 -8.96 7.80 11.95
C TYR A 36 -9.13 7.16 10.58
N ARG A 37 -8.10 7.26 9.73
CA ARG A 37 -8.06 6.65 8.40
C ARG A 37 -6.90 5.69 8.31
N ASN A 38 -7.19 4.43 8.02
CA ASN A 38 -6.16 3.48 7.64
C ASN A 38 -5.92 3.60 6.13
N LEU A 39 -4.79 4.18 5.73
CA LEU A 39 -4.53 4.44 4.31
C LEU A 39 -4.12 3.17 3.55
N CYS A 40 -3.80 2.10 4.27
CA CYS A 40 -3.50 0.80 3.66
C CYS A 40 -4.78 0.04 3.28
N THR A 41 -5.85 0.17 4.09
CA THR A 41 -7.12 -0.57 3.88
C THR A 41 -8.24 0.31 3.32
N GLY A 42 -8.12 1.65 3.45
CA GLY A 42 -9.17 2.60 3.10
C GLY A 42 -10.25 2.76 4.19
N GLU A 43 -10.17 2.00 5.28
CA GLU A 43 -11.14 2.08 6.37
C GLU A 43 -11.06 3.40 7.12
N THR A 44 -12.22 3.88 7.56
CA THR A 44 -12.35 5.12 8.33
C THR A 44 -13.17 4.85 9.59
N TYR A 45 -12.71 5.38 10.72
CA TYR A 45 -13.32 5.24 12.04
C TYR A 45 -13.60 6.63 12.61
N THR A 46 -14.83 6.89 13.05
CA THR A 46 -15.28 8.22 13.48
C THR A 46 -15.73 8.22 14.93
N GLY A 47 -15.21 9.18 15.68
CA GLY A 47 -15.48 9.38 17.09
C GLY A 47 -14.79 8.36 18.00
N ARG A 48 -14.80 8.68 19.30
CA ARG A 48 -14.04 7.92 20.32
C ARG A 48 -14.42 6.44 20.38
N ALA A 49 -15.69 6.10 20.15
CA ALA A 49 -16.17 4.73 20.23
C ALA A 49 -15.57 3.84 19.14
N GLU A 50 -15.64 4.25 17.88
CA GLU A 50 -15.11 3.48 16.76
C GLU A 50 -13.58 3.44 16.77
N VAL A 51 -12.94 4.58 17.08
CA VAL A 51 -11.48 4.65 17.22
C VAL A 51 -11.00 3.74 18.35
N GLY A 52 -11.69 3.74 19.49
CA GLY A 52 -11.36 2.88 20.63
C GLY A 52 -11.55 1.40 20.33
N ALA A 53 -12.64 1.05 19.64
CA ALA A 53 -12.88 -0.31 19.20
C ALA A 53 -11.79 -0.80 18.24
N MET A 54 -11.35 0.05 17.31
CA MET A 54 -10.25 -0.25 16.37
C MET A 54 -8.92 -0.46 17.10
N LEU A 55 -8.55 0.44 18.02
CA LEU A 55 -7.30 0.33 18.78
C LEU A 55 -7.31 -0.93 19.66
N HIS A 56 -8.42 -1.18 20.35
CA HIS A 56 -8.60 -2.39 21.15
C HIS A 56 -8.52 -3.66 20.29
N TYR A 57 -9.15 -3.65 19.11
CA TYR A 57 -9.09 -4.78 18.20
C TYR A 57 -7.64 -5.09 17.79
N ILE A 58 -6.87 -4.08 17.37
CA ILE A 58 -5.48 -4.29 16.94
C ILE A 58 -4.59 -4.76 18.09
N TYR A 59 -4.63 -4.12 19.27
CA TYR A 59 -3.67 -4.41 20.34
C TYR A 59 -4.06 -5.54 21.29
N HIS A 60 -5.33 -5.93 21.33
CA HIS A 60 -5.84 -6.87 22.33
C HIS A 60 -6.74 -7.99 21.79
N VAL A 61 -7.22 -7.91 20.54
CA VAL A 61 -8.11 -8.95 19.97
C VAL A 61 -7.43 -9.71 18.83
N ALA A 62 -7.01 -9.01 17.78
CA ALA A 62 -6.27 -9.62 16.67
C ALA A 62 -4.85 -9.98 17.10
N PHE A 63 -4.22 -9.12 17.89
CA PHE A 63 -2.89 -9.34 18.43
C PHE A 63 -2.86 -9.12 19.94
N ASP A 64 -1.96 -9.81 20.63
CA ASP A 64 -1.45 -9.39 21.94
C ASP A 64 -0.18 -8.58 21.67
N ALA A 65 -0.32 -7.26 21.56
CA ALA A 65 0.73 -6.42 21.00
C ALA A 65 0.93 -5.11 21.75
N LYS A 66 2.10 -4.51 21.51
CA LYS A 66 2.48 -3.18 21.97
C LYS A 66 3.20 -2.40 20.88
N ALA A 67 3.16 -1.07 20.96
CA ALA A 67 3.92 -0.19 20.09
C ALA A 67 5.24 0.22 20.74
N ASP A 68 6.36 -0.18 20.15
CA ASP A 68 7.68 0.33 20.50
C ASP A 68 7.93 1.64 19.73
N ILE A 69 7.70 2.77 20.39
CA ILE A 69 7.94 4.11 19.82
C ILE A 69 9.41 4.28 19.44
N LYS A 70 9.67 4.73 18.21
CA LYS A 70 11.02 4.98 17.68
C LYS A 70 11.31 6.46 17.54
N ASN A 71 10.35 7.21 17.00
CA ASN A 71 10.49 8.64 16.80
C ASN A 71 9.12 9.31 16.88
N TYR A 72 9.10 10.58 17.22
CA TYR A 72 7.89 11.40 17.13
C TYR A 72 8.23 12.87 16.95
N ILE A 73 7.30 13.60 16.36
CA ILE A 73 7.31 15.06 16.28
C ILE A 73 5.97 15.52 16.85
N ILE A 74 5.98 16.49 17.76
CA ILE A 74 4.75 17.11 18.26
C ILE A 74 4.94 18.62 18.20
N ILE A 75 4.04 19.26 17.47
CA ILE A 75 3.86 20.70 17.42
C ILE A 75 2.45 21.04 17.88
N GLU A 76 2.09 22.32 17.86
CA GLU A 76 0.84 22.84 18.41
C GLU A 76 -0.42 22.18 17.84
N ASP A 77 -0.44 21.99 16.52
CA ASP A 77 -1.61 21.54 15.75
C ASP A 77 -1.38 20.21 15.02
N LYS A 78 -0.20 19.60 15.16
CA LYS A 78 0.14 18.34 14.52
C LYS A 78 1.01 17.46 15.39
N ALA A 79 0.90 16.16 15.18
CA ALA A 79 1.87 15.20 15.66
C ALA A 79 2.18 14.14 14.59
N GLN A 80 3.35 13.54 14.69
CA GLN A 80 3.74 12.37 13.93
C GLN A 80 4.35 11.35 14.88
N LEU A 81 4.03 10.09 14.67
CA LEU A 81 4.58 8.95 15.40
C LEU A 81 5.19 7.95 14.41
N GLU A 82 6.39 7.47 14.71
CA GLU A 82 6.97 6.27 14.13
C GLU A 82 7.16 5.23 15.23
N ALA A 83 6.64 4.02 15.01
CA ALA A 83 6.74 2.93 15.97
C ALA A 83 6.88 1.58 15.27
N ILE A 84 7.33 0.58 16.02
CA ILE A 84 7.23 -0.83 15.61
C ILE A 84 6.18 -1.50 16.48
N ILE A 85 5.12 -2.04 15.89
CA ILE A 85 4.18 -2.89 16.61
C ILE A 85 4.81 -4.28 16.74
N ARG A 86 4.88 -4.80 17.97
CA ARG A 86 5.38 -6.14 18.29
C ARG A 86 4.38 -6.88 19.15
N GLY A 87 4.17 -8.15 18.85
CA GLY A 87 3.24 -8.97 19.59
C GLY A 87 3.00 -10.33 18.95
N LYS A 88 1.94 -11.00 19.40
CA LYS A 88 1.53 -12.31 18.90
C LYS A 88 0.18 -12.24 18.22
N HIS A 89 0.01 -12.90 17.07
CA HIS A 89 -1.28 -13.00 16.39
C HIS A 89 -2.19 -14.03 17.08
N ILE A 90 -3.22 -13.55 17.78
CA ILE A 90 -4.08 -14.35 18.68
C ILE A 90 -5.56 -14.39 18.25
N GLY A 91 -5.99 -13.51 17.35
CA GLY A 91 -7.35 -13.45 16.82
C GLY A 91 -7.39 -13.59 15.30
N GLU A 92 -8.57 -13.47 14.70
CA GLU A 92 -8.68 -13.33 13.25
C GLU A 92 -8.19 -11.94 12.83
N PHE A 93 -7.45 -11.87 11.71
CA PHE A 93 -7.04 -10.60 11.11
C PHE A 93 -7.16 -10.67 9.58
N MET A 94 -8.01 -9.82 8.99
CA MET A 94 -8.26 -9.75 7.54
C MET A 94 -8.54 -11.12 6.90
N GLY A 95 -9.39 -11.94 7.55
CA GLY A 95 -9.74 -13.29 7.10
C GLY A 95 -8.69 -14.37 7.37
N ILE A 96 -7.57 -14.03 8.02
CA ILE A 96 -6.56 -15.00 8.46
C ILE A 96 -6.88 -15.42 9.90
N ALA A 97 -7.13 -16.71 10.10
CA ALA A 97 -7.31 -17.31 11.42
C ALA A 97 -6.06 -17.12 12.31
N PRO A 98 -6.20 -17.13 13.65
CA PRO A 98 -5.09 -16.90 14.58
C PRO A 98 -3.95 -17.89 14.35
N THR A 99 -2.77 -17.36 14.01
CA THR A 99 -1.60 -18.17 13.63
C THR A 99 -0.68 -18.47 14.80
N ASN A 100 -0.86 -17.80 15.95
CA ASN A 100 0.02 -17.86 17.11
C ASN A 100 1.49 -17.49 16.83
N LYS A 101 1.77 -16.83 15.71
CA LYS A 101 3.11 -16.35 15.36
C LYS A 101 3.40 -15.01 16.02
N GLU A 102 4.66 -14.81 16.36
CA GLU A 102 5.19 -13.49 16.69
C GLU A 102 5.19 -12.61 15.43
N VAL A 103 4.81 -11.34 15.60
CA VAL A 103 4.79 -10.33 14.56
C VAL A 103 5.58 -9.10 14.98
N SER A 104 6.15 -8.42 13.99
CA SER A 104 6.94 -7.20 14.14
C SER A 104 6.85 -6.39 12.87
N PHE A 105 6.12 -5.28 12.87
CA PHE A 105 5.92 -4.47 11.68
C PHE A 105 5.90 -2.96 12.01
N PRO A 106 6.46 -2.11 11.13
CA PRO A 106 6.47 -0.67 11.33
C PRO A 106 5.11 -0.03 11.08
N VAL A 107 4.83 1.03 11.83
CA VAL A 107 3.70 1.94 11.67
C VAL A 107 4.18 3.39 11.75
N CYS A 108 3.64 4.23 10.89
CA CYS A 108 3.74 5.68 10.96
C CYS A 108 2.34 6.27 11.03
N VAL A 109 2.10 7.23 11.92
CA VAL A 109 0.80 7.88 12.05
C VAL A 109 0.99 9.38 12.06
N SER A 110 0.27 10.08 11.19
CA SER A 110 0.18 11.53 11.20
C SER A 110 -1.13 11.97 11.84
N TYR A 111 -1.06 12.94 12.74
CA TYR A 111 -2.19 13.47 13.48
C TYR A 111 -2.35 14.97 13.20
N ASP A 112 -3.58 15.40 12.93
CA ASP A 112 -3.99 16.79 13.07
C ASP A 112 -4.66 16.97 14.42
N LEU A 113 -4.25 18.00 15.15
CA LEU A 113 -4.68 18.29 16.51
C LEU A 113 -5.56 19.53 16.52
N LYS A 114 -6.53 19.52 17.42
CA LYS A 114 -7.34 20.69 17.77
C LYS A 114 -7.48 20.74 19.29
N ASP A 115 -7.09 21.85 19.88
CA ASP A 115 -7.11 22.04 21.35
C ASP A 115 -6.36 20.93 22.12
N GLY A 116 -5.27 20.42 21.51
CA GLY A 116 -4.47 19.32 22.05
C GLY A 116 -5.12 17.94 21.95
N LEU A 117 -6.23 17.79 21.24
CA LEU A 117 -6.92 16.51 20.97
C LEU A 117 -6.78 16.11 19.51
N ILE A 118 -6.79 14.81 19.25
CA ILE A 118 -6.67 14.26 17.89
C ILE A 118 -7.96 14.49 17.12
N LYS A 119 -7.90 15.35 16.10
CA LYS A 119 -9.02 15.65 15.21
C LYS A 119 -9.02 14.74 13.98
N GLU A 120 -7.85 14.46 13.44
CA GLU A 120 -7.70 13.48 12.36
C GLU A 120 -6.41 12.69 12.54
N ALA A 121 -6.44 11.39 12.23
CA ALA A 121 -5.27 10.53 12.17
C ALA A 121 -5.23 9.79 10.82
N ARG A 122 -4.03 9.71 10.23
CA ARG A 122 -3.74 8.95 9.02
C ARG A 122 -2.69 7.91 9.35
N ILE A 123 -3.09 6.64 9.29
CA ILE A 123 -2.26 5.49 9.64
C ILE A 123 -1.64 4.92 8.37
N TYR A 124 -0.32 4.78 8.39
CA TYR A 124 0.49 4.10 7.40
C TYR A 124 1.14 2.90 8.08
N MET A 125 0.81 1.69 7.67
CA MET A 125 1.38 0.46 8.22
C MET A 125 2.02 -0.37 7.12
N ALA A 126 3.11 -1.07 7.42
CA ALA A 126 3.67 -2.07 6.50
C ALA A 126 2.82 -3.34 6.52
N SER A 127 1.63 -3.27 5.92
CA SER A 127 0.67 -4.37 5.86
C SER A 127 1.23 -5.57 5.10
N ASP A 128 2.05 -5.36 4.08
CA ASP A 128 2.74 -6.42 3.34
C ASP A 128 3.68 -7.23 4.23
N VAL A 129 4.49 -6.57 5.07
CA VAL A 129 5.38 -7.20 6.05
C VAL A 129 4.58 -8.02 7.06
N LEU A 130 3.47 -7.47 7.56
CA LEU A 130 2.57 -8.18 8.47
C LEU A 130 1.96 -9.42 7.79
N MET A 131 1.37 -9.27 6.60
CA MET A 131 0.70 -10.36 5.89
C MET A 131 1.68 -11.50 5.55
N GLN A 132 2.93 -11.18 5.19
CA GLN A 132 3.99 -12.18 5.01
C GLN A 132 4.28 -12.96 6.30
N GLN A 133 4.36 -12.28 7.45
CA GLN A 133 4.59 -12.94 8.76
C GLN A 133 3.41 -13.85 9.14
N LEU A 134 2.18 -13.43 8.82
CA LEU A 134 0.98 -14.24 9.02
C LEU A 134 0.91 -15.46 8.09
N GLY A 135 1.77 -15.55 7.08
CA GLY A 135 1.75 -16.63 6.11
C GLY A 135 0.62 -16.49 5.09
N SER A 136 0.09 -15.27 4.92
CA SER A 136 -0.66 -14.96 3.71
C SER A 136 0.29 -15.19 2.54
N PRO A 137 -0.12 -15.94 1.50
CA PRO A 137 0.61 -15.86 0.25
C PRO A 137 0.63 -14.38 -0.12
N SER A 138 1.83 -13.81 -0.21
CA SER A 138 1.94 -12.49 -0.81
C SER A 138 1.32 -12.62 -2.20
N ALA A 139 0.55 -11.63 -2.65
CA ALA A 139 0.19 -11.54 -4.07
C ALA A 139 1.44 -11.45 -4.97
N ALA A 140 2.65 -11.36 -4.39
CA ALA A 140 3.94 -11.45 -5.04
C ALA A 140 4.77 -12.71 -4.66
N SER A 141 4.20 -13.72 -4.00
CA SER A 141 4.94 -14.95 -3.66
C SER A 141 4.19 -16.23 -4.01
N SER A 142 4.26 -16.58 -5.29
CA SER A 142 4.50 -17.97 -5.66
C SER A 142 5.48 -18.00 -6.82
N GLN A 143 6.67 -18.54 -6.53
CA GLN A 143 7.74 -18.95 -7.46
C GLN A 143 8.83 -17.93 -7.81
N LYS A 144 10.00 -18.51 -8.12
CA LYS A 144 11.32 -17.88 -8.22
C LYS A 144 11.45 -17.12 -9.53
N THR A 145 11.09 -15.84 -9.53
CA THR A 145 11.35 -14.97 -10.68
C THR A 145 12.85 -14.71 -10.81
N THR A 146 13.49 -15.32 -11.81
CA THR A 146 14.93 -15.11 -12.10
C THR A 146 15.11 -14.06 -13.20
N PHE A 147 14.12 -13.91 -14.09
CA PHE A 147 14.11 -12.94 -15.17
C PHE A 147 12.81 -12.12 -15.16
N LEU A 148 12.93 -10.82 -15.37
CA LEU A 148 11.83 -9.89 -15.57
C LEU A 148 11.88 -9.38 -17.01
N VAL A 149 10.76 -9.50 -17.72
CA VAL A 149 10.60 -8.94 -19.06
C VAL A 149 9.65 -7.77 -18.98
N ARG A 150 10.08 -6.60 -19.45
CA ARG A 150 9.25 -5.40 -19.54
C ARG A 150 9.07 -5.00 -20.98
N ASP A 151 7.83 -5.06 -21.44
CA ASP A 151 7.40 -4.42 -22.68
C ASP A 151 6.94 -3.00 -22.36
N ILE A 152 7.76 -2.02 -22.79
CA ILE A 152 7.57 -0.61 -22.47
C ILE A 152 7.09 0.10 -23.72
N PHE A 153 5.84 0.55 -23.67
CA PHE A 153 5.20 1.30 -24.74
C PHE A 153 5.11 2.78 -24.34
N ARG A 154 5.69 3.67 -25.15
CA ARG A 154 5.37 5.10 -25.09
C ARG A 154 4.09 5.32 -25.87
N LEU A 155 3.05 5.77 -25.18
CA LEU A 155 1.77 6.11 -25.79
C LEU A 155 1.80 7.53 -26.33
N LYS A 156 1.03 7.78 -27.38
CA LYS A 156 0.80 9.12 -27.91
C LYS A 156 0.09 9.98 -26.85
N PHE A 157 0.43 11.27 -26.81
CA PHE A 157 -0.19 12.22 -25.89
C PHE A 157 -1.72 12.20 -26.04
N GLY A 158 -2.44 12.10 -24.93
CA GLY A 158 -3.90 12.00 -24.88
C GLY A 158 -4.48 10.59 -25.10
N HIS A 159 -3.71 9.59 -25.55
CA HIS A 159 -4.23 8.27 -25.94
C HIS A 159 -4.30 7.25 -24.78
N PHE A 160 -3.97 7.67 -23.56
CA PHE A 160 -3.86 6.75 -22.42
C PHE A 160 -5.19 6.07 -22.09
N ARG A 161 -6.31 6.80 -22.20
CA ARG A 161 -7.63 6.28 -21.88
C ARG A 161 -8.06 5.19 -22.86
N GLU A 162 -7.77 5.38 -24.13
CA GLU A 162 -8.08 4.46 -25.23
C GLU A 162 -7.22 3.21 -25.12
N ALA A 163 -5.91 3.37 -24.90
CA ALA A 163 -4.99 2.25 -24.66
C ALA A 163 -5.40 1.44 -23.42
N LYS A 164 -5.82 2.10 -22.33
CA LYS A 164 -6.31 1.41 -21.14
C LYS A 164 -7.57 0.59 -21.41
N LYS A 165 -8.53 1.11 -22.20
CA LYS A 165 -9.74 0.34 -22.56
C LYS A 165 -9.38 -0.96 -23.29
N LEU A 166 -8.44 -0.89 -24.22
CA LEU A 166 -7.96 -2.07 -24.95
C LEU A 166 -7.31 -3.08 -23.99
N LEU A 167 -6.55 -2.63 -22.99
CA LEU A 167 -6.00 -3.53 -21.95
C LEU A 167 -7.08 -4.15 -21.07
N ASP A 168 -8.07 -3.37 -20.64
CA ASP A 168 -9.19 -3.87 -19.83
C ASP A 168 -9.97 -4.95 -20.62
N GLU A 169 -10.16 -4.73 -21.93
CA GLU A 169 -10.79 -5.70 -22.83
C GLU A 169 -9.96 -6.99 -22.97
N ALA A 170 -8.66 -6.88 -23.27
CA ALA A 170 -7.78 -8.03 -23.40
C ALA A 170 -7.72 -8.86 -22.11
N ARG A 171 -7.73 -8.19 -20.94
CA ARG A 171 -7.81 -8.86 -19.64
C ARG A 171 -9.13 -9.58 -19.43
N SER A 172 -10.26 -8.97 -19.81
CA SER A 172 -11.59 -9.58 -19.68
C SER A 172 -11.76 -10.84 -20.55
N LYS A 173 -11.07 -10.87 -21.70
CA LYS A 173 -11.07 -11.98 -22.66
C LYS A 173 -9.98 -13.02 -22.40
N GLN A 174 -9.20 -12.87 -21.32
CA GLN A 174 -8.06 -13.75 -20.99
C GLN A 174 -7.05 -13.88 -22.15
N MET A 175 -6.91 -12.83 -22.97
CA MET A 175 -6.02 -12.80 -24.14
C MET A 175 -4.56 -12.58 -23.79
N MET A 176 -4.29 -12.23 -22.53
CA MET A 176 -2.94 -12.08 -22.03
C MET A 176 -2.50 -13.42 -21.45
N PRO A 177 -1.23 -13.82 -21.63
CA PRO A 177 -0.73 -15.04 -21.02
C PRO A 177 -1.07 -15.06 -19.53
N GLU A 178 -1.38 -16.23 -18.98
CA GLU A 178 -1.28 -16.47 -17.53
C GLU A 178 0.20 -16.46 -17.11
N ALA A 179 0.96 -15.43 -17.52
CA ALA A 179 2.32 -15.21 -17.10
C ALA A 179 2.28 -14.96 -15.60
N GLN A 180 3.04 -15.78 -14.87
CA GLN A 180 3.13 -15.70 -13.43
C GLN A 180 3.54 -14.27 -13.04
N ASN A 181 2.68 -13.60 -12.28
CA ASN A 181 2.89 -12.24 -11.77
C ASN A 181 2.92 -11.13 -12.85
N MET A 182 2.12 -11.21 -13.92
CA MET A 182 1.99 -10.10 -14.88
C MET A 182 1.51 -8.81 -14.18
N ARG A 183 2.25 -7.72 -14.36
CA ARG A 183 1.94 -6.38 -13.84
C ARG A 183 1.75 -5.40 -14.99
N ILE A 184 0.73 -4.56 -14.89
CA ILE A 184 0.51 -3.42 -15.78
C ILE A 184 0.82 -2.15 -14.98
N LEU A 185 1.86 -1.43 -15.39
CA LEU A 185 2.36 -0.25 -14.69
C LEU A 185 2.29 0.97 -15.60
N THR A 186 2.18 2.14 -14.98
CA THR A 186 2.33 3.43 -15.63
C THR A 186 3.10 4.38 -14.72
N ASP A 187 3.58 5.48 -15.28
CA ASP A 187 4.34 6.46 -14.52
C ASP A 187 3.43 7.14 -13.48
N PHE A 188 3.72 6.94 -12.19
CA PHE A 188 3.26 7.85 -11.14
C PHE A 188 4.09 9.15 -11.17
N THR A 189 5.36 9.02 -11.54
CA THR A 189 6.34 10.08 -11.80
C THR A 189 7.23 9.65 -12.97
N GLY A 190 7.65 10.55 -13.85
CA GLY A 190 8.54 10.24 -14.97
C GLY A 190 8.17 10.98 -16.26
N ASP A 191 8.58 10.41 -17.40
CA ASP A 191 8.41 11.02 -18.73
C ASP A 191 6.95 11.11 -19.21
N SER A 192 6.00 10.58 -18.42
CA SER A 192 4.57 10.48 -18.71
C SER A 192 4.24 9.58 -19.91
N TYR A 193 3.00 9.09 -19.95
CA TYR A 193 2.47 8.27 -21.05
C TYR A 193 3.22 6.94 -21.30
N ARG A 194 3.98 6.41 -20.33
CA ARG A 194 4.50 5.04 -20.43
C ARG A 194 3.45 4.05 -19.94
N LEU A 195 3.30 3.00 -20.72
CA LEU A 195 2.58 1.80 -20.36
C LEU A 195 3.58 0.66 -20.35
N ILE A 196 3.72 0.00 -19.21
CA ILE A 196 4.71 -1.05 -18.98
C ILE A 196 3.94 -2.33 -18.67
N MET A 197 4.11 -3.34 -19.52
CA MET A 197 3.71 -4.71 -19.25
C MET A 197 4.93 -5.44 -18.72
N GLU A 198 4.86 -5.94 -17.50
CA GLU A 198 5.97 -6.66 -16.87
C GLU A 198 5.56 -8.09 -16.55
N GLU A 199 6.39 -9.03 -16.98
CA GLU A 199 6.19 -10.47 -16.82
C GLU A 199 7.41 -11.09 -16.14
N GLY A 200 7.17 -12.07 -15.26
CA GLY A 200 8.21 -12.81 -14.56
C GLY A 200 8.41 -14.21 -15.13
N PHE A 201 9.66 -14.62 -15.30
CA PHE A 201 10.04 -15.96 -15.76
C PHE A 201 11.14 -16.57 -14.89
N GLU A 202 11.11 -17.89 -14.70
CA GLU A 202 12.19 -18.62 -14.05
C GLU A 202 13.35 -18.87 -15.03
N HIS A 203 13.05 -19.21 -16.28
CA HIS A 203 14.05 -19.40 -17.33
C HIS A 203 13.74 -18.59 -18.60
N LEU A 204 14.77 -18.15 -19.32
CA LEU A 204 14.58 -17.48 -20.62
C LEU A 204 13.95 -18.39 -21.68
N ALA A 205 14.08 -19.71 -21.55
CA ALA A 205 13.40 -20.66 -22.41
C ALA A 205 11.87 -20.60 -22.26
N ASP A 206 11.37 -20.36 -21.04
CA ASP A 206 9.92 -20.22 -20.78
C ASP A 206 9.37 -18.96 -21.47
N TYR A 207 10.17 -17.90 -21.48
CA TYR A 207 9.88 -16.68 -22.20
C TYR A 207 9.89 -16.87 -23.73
N GLU A 208 10.87 -17.60 -24.26
CA GLU A 208 10.90 -17.92 -25.71
C GLU A 208 9.67 -18.74 -26.13
N LEU A 209 9.25 -19.69 -25.30
CA LEU A 209 8.01 -20.45 -25.51
C LEU A 209 6.78 -19.54 -25.48
N SER A 210 6.69 -18.59 -24.53
CA SER A 210 5.54 -17.69 -24.40
C SER A 210 5.34 -16.76 -25.60
N LEU A 211 6.43 -16.36 -26.27
CA LEU A 211 6.38 -15.60 -27.53
C LEU A 211 5.75 -16.41 -28.68
N SER A 212 5.98 -17.72 -28.69
CA SER A 212 5.48 -18.60 -29.75
C SER A 212 4.03 -19.04 -29.55
N SER A 213 3.55 -19.11 -28.30
CA SER A 213 2.19 -19.58 -27.98
C SER A 213 1.15 -18.45 -27.99
N SER A 214 1.48 -17.26 -27.47
CA SER A 214 0.50 -16.17 -27.28
C SER A 214 0.31 -15.29 -28.52
N MET A 215 1.32 -15.16 -29.38
CA MET A 215 1.29 -14.25 -30.54
C MET A 215 0.58 -14.81 -31.79
N HIS A 216 0.10 -16.07 -31.74
CA HIS A 216 -0.52 -16.74 -32.87
C HIS A 216 -2.05 -16.77 -32.82
N GLU A 217 -2.66 -16.41 -31.69
CA GLU A 217 -4.11 -16.33 -31.57
C GLU A 217 -4.68 -15.20 -32.43
N GLU A 218 -5.72 -15.49 -33.21
CA GLU A 218 -6.33 -14.51 -34.12
C GLU A 218 -6.88 -13.30 -33.36
N GLU A 219 -7.34 -13.50 -32.13
CA GLU A 219 -7.84 -12.43 -31.27
C GLU A 219 -6.71 -11.47 -30.86
N TRP A 220 -5.54 -12.01 -30.50
CA TRP A 220 -4.37 -11.20 -30.16
C TRP A 220 -3.94 -10.30 -31.32
N LYS A 221 -3.92 -10.84 -32.54
CA LYS A 221 -3.55 -10.08 -33.74
C LYS A 221 -4.51 -8.93 -34.01
N LYS A 222 -5.83 -9.15 -33.86
CA LYS A 222 -6.83 -8.10 -34.02
C LYS A 222 -6.66 -7.00 -32.99
N TRP A 223 -6.50 -7.38 -31.73
CA TRP A 223 -6.23 -6.43 -30.65
C TRP A 223 -4.95 -5.63 -30.89
N TYR A 224 -3.88 -6.28 -31.34
CA TYR A 224 -2.60 -5.62 -31.59
C TYR A 224 -2.70 -4.56 -32.69
N GLU A 225 -3.46 -4.81 -33.76
CA GLU A 225 -3.71 -3.81 -34.81
C GLU A 225 -4.53 -2.61 -34.32
N GLU A 226 -5.42 -2.81 -33.33
CA GLU A 226 -6.14 -1.70 -32.69
C GLU A 226 -5.27 -0.94 -31.68
N PHE A 227 -4.36 -1.63 -30.99
CA PHE A 227 -3.48 -1.05 -29.99
C PHE A 227 -2.33 -0.23 -30.60
N LYS A 228 -1.72 -0.75 -31.67
CA LYS A 228 -0.55 -0.17 -32.35
C LYS A 228 -0.70 1.33 -32.71
N PRO A 229 -1.84 1.83 -33.22
CA PRO A 229 -2.05 3.26 -33.48
C PRO A 229 -1.88 4.18 -32.26
N HIS A 230 -2.01 3.66 -31.03
CA HIS A 230 -1.84 4.43 -29.79
C HIS A 230 -0.39 4.53 -29.32
N VAL A 231 0.51 3.73 -29.89
CA VAL A 231 1.92 3.65 -29.51
C VAL A 231 2.76 4.55 -30.42
N GLU A 232 3.62 5.36 -29.82
CA GLU A 232 4.64 6.15 -30.52
C GLU A 232 5.93 5.33 -30.71
N SER A 233 6.36 4.64 -29.66
CA SER A 233 7.53 3.75 -29.70
C SER A 233 7.39 2.64 -28.66
N SER A 234 8.09 1.53 -28.89
CA SER A 234 8.18 0.40 -27.96
C SER A 234 9.62 -0.04 -27.80
N HIS A 235 10.00 -0.44 -26.59
CA HIS A 235 11.24 -1.19 -26.35
C HIS A 235 11.01 -2.23 -25.27
N ARG A 236 11.86 -3.27 -25.31
CA ARG A 236 11.81 -4.38 -24.37
C ARG A 236 13.06 -4.39 -23.50
N GLU A 237 12.88 -4.55 -22.21
CA GLU A 237 13.95 -4.81 -21.26
C GLU A 237 13.84 -6.25 -20.76
N ILE A 238 14.95 -6.99 -20.78
CA ILE A 238 15.05 -8.31 -20.13
C ILE A 238 16.09 -8.17 -19.03
N LEU A 239 15.62 -8.23 -17.79
CA LEU A 239 16.40 -7.99 -16.59
C LEU A 239 16.57 -9.31 -15.85
N LYS A 240 17.80 -9.62 -15.41
CA LYS A 240 18.02 -10.71 -14.47
C LYS A 240 17.82 -10.18 -13.05
N GLN A 241 16.91 -10.80 -12.31
CA GLN A 241 16.75 -10.51 -10.90
C GLN A 241 17.95 -11.09 -10.14
N ILE A 242 18.63 -10.25 -9.36
CA ILE A 242 19.73 -10.66 -8.48
C ILE A 242 19.20 -10.54 -7.05
N GLY A 243 18.74 -11.67 -6.51
CA GLY A 243 18.17 -11.82 -5.16
C GLY A 243 17.86 -13.27 -4.88
#